data_AF-A0A953NL75-F1
#
_entry.id   AF-A0A953NL75-F1
#
_cell.length_a   1.000
_cell.length_b   1.000
_cell.length_c   1.000
_cell.angle_alpha   90.00
_cell.angle_beta   90.00
_cell.angle_gamma   90.00
#
_symmetry.space_group_name_H-M   'P 1'
#
loop_
_entity.id
_entity.type
_entity.pdbx_description
1 polymer ?
#
loop_
_entity_poly.entity_id
_entity_poly.type
_entity_poly.pdbx_seq_one_letter_code
_entity_poly.pdbx_strand_id
1 'polypeptide(L)'
;MEALIAVTYKCNAKCYMCNTWQFPSKSEEEITAQDIEKIPSSLKFANITGGEPFLRKDIEDVIAIVLKKTKRLVVSTNGYFTERIVDVAKKYPNIGVRVSIEGLPSSNDDLRGIKDGFDHGLRTLLKLHELGLKDIGFGITVSDRNAKDLNELYTLAEMMGLEFATATVHNSYYFHKFDNKIEDKEMVIQEFRKLEQRMLRSKNPKEWFRAYFNEGLVNYIRGNNRFLPCEMGTDVFFMDPFGNIKPCNGMDMSMGNIKEKTFDEIWNGEEAKEVREAVKNCTKNCWMVGSAAPAMKKSILLPIRWILRNKWRKEICD
;
A
#
# COMPACT_ATOMS: atom_id res chain seq x y z
N MET A 1 -2.26 -9.53 -14.08
CA MET A 1 -1.88 -8.15 -13.79
C MET A 1 -2.53 -7.67 -12.50
N GLU A 2 -1.89 -6.77 -11.78
CA GLU A 2 -2.44 -6.04 -10.62
C GLU A 2 -2.37 -4.51 -10.89
N ALA A 3 -3.21 -3.73 -10.22
CA ALA A 3 -3.30 -2.28 -10.45
C ALA A 3 -3.25 -1.49 -9.14
N LEU A 4 -2.47 -0.41 -9.13
CA LEU A 4 -2.51 0.62 -8.07
C LEU A 4 -3.04 1.90 -8.71
N ILE A 5 -4.17 2.41 -8.24
CA ILE A 5 -4.89 3.51 -8.89
C ILE A 5 -5.01 4.67 -7.92
N ALA A 6 -4.21 5.71 -8.12
CA ALA A 6 -4.36 6.98 -7.42
C ALA A 6 -5.45 7.81 -8.12
N VAL A 7 -6.60 7.98 -7.48
CA VAL A 7 -7.76 8.64 -8.11
C VAL A 7 -7.74 10.16 -7.96
N THR A 8 -6.97 10.69 -7.01
CA THR A 8 -6.77 12.13 -6.75
C THR A 8 -5.42 12.36 -6.09
N TYR A 9 -4.90 13.58 -6.06
CA TYR A 9 -3.82 14.03 -5.17
C TYR A 9 -4.31 14.98 -4.07
N LYS A 10 -5.60 15.34 -4.07
CA LYS A 10 -6.22 16.07 -2.95
C LYS A 10 -6.22 15.19 -1.69
N CYS A 11 -5.80 15.74 -0.55
CA CYS A 11 -5.82 15.04 0.72
C CYS A 11 -6.11 16.01 1.87
N ASN A 12 -6.88 15.56 2.86
CA ASN A 12 -7.13 16.31 4.11
C ASN A 12 -6.02 16.09 5.15
N ALA A 13 -5.18 15.07 4.99
CA ALA A 13 -4.03 14.81 5.84
C ALA A 13 -2.82 15.65 5.43
N LYS A 14 -1.96 15.99 6.40
CA LYS A 14 -0.70 16.72 6.18
C LYS A 14 0.47 15.89 6.70
N CYS A 15 0.58 14.67 6.19
CA CYS A 15 1.47 13.68 6.76
C CYS A 15 2.95 14.08 6.71
N TYR A 16 3.74 13.61 7.67
CA TYR A 16 5.19 13.82 7.69
C TYR A 16 5.90 13.12 6.53
N MET A 17 5.49 11.88 6.21
CA MET A 17 6.15 11.03 5.21
C MET A 17 5.70 11.30 3.76
N CYS A 18 4.79 12.24 3.54
CA CYS A 18 4.14 12.49 2.25
C CYS A 18 3.78 13.97 2.06
N ASN A 19 4.23 14.56 0.94
CA ASN A 19 3.93 15.94 0.55
C ASN A 19 2.89 16.04 -0.57
N THR A 20 2.25 14.95 -1.02
CA THR A 20 1.25 14.98 -2.11
C THR A 20 0.14 16.03 -1.86
N TRP A 21 -0.25 16.24 -0.60
CA TRP A 21 -1.25 17.24 -0.21
C TRP A 21 -0.84 18.70 -0.53
N GLN A 22 0.45 18.97 -0.72
CA GLN A 22 0.97 20.27 -1.14
C GLN A 22 0.85 20.48 -2.66
N PHE A 23 0.60 19.41 -3.41
CA PHE A 23 0.45 19.41 -4.87
C PHE A 23 -0.90 18.80 -5.26
N PRO A 24 -2.04 19.37 -4.78
CA PRO A 24 -3.34 18.82 -5.07
C PRO A 24 -3.63 18.89 -6.57
N SER A 25 -4.14 17.79 -7.13
CA SER A 25 -4.69 17.76 -8.48
C SER A 25 -5.96 18.61 -8.56
N LYS A 26 -6.22 19.19 -9.73
CA LYS A 26 -7.49 19.86 -10.01
C LYS A 26 -8.52 18.84 -10.50
N SER A 27 -9.79 19.05 -10.16
CA SER A 27 -10.84 18.05 -10.42
C SER A 27 -11.09 17.83 -11.91
N GLU A 28 -10.92 18.88 -12.72
CA GLU A 28 -11.02 18.85 -14.18
C GLU A 28 -9.86 18.13 -14.89
N GLU A 29 -8.72 17.99 -14.21
CA GLU A 29 -7.54 17.28 -14.71
C GLU A 29 -7.57 15.78 -14.32
N GLU A 30 -8.38 15.43 -13.31
CA GLU A 30 -8.49 14.05 -12.79
C GLU A 30 -9.16 13.09 -13.78
N ILE A 31 -8.85 11.80 -13.65
CA ILE A 31 -9.54 10.72 -14.36
C ILE A 31 -11.01 10.68 -13.97
N THR A 32 -11.87 10.54 -14.96
CA THR A 32 -13.29 10.29 -14.74
C THR A 32 -13.54 8.80 -14.46
N ALA A 33 -14.71 8.46 -13.96
CA ALA A 33 -15.14 7.06 -13.87
C ALA A 33 -15.09 6.37 -15.26
N GLN A 34 -15.41 7.08 -16.34
CA GLN A 34 -15.36 6.55 -17.70
C GLN A 34 -13.93 6.23 -18.17
N ASP A 35 -12.93 7.01 -17.76
CA ASP A 35 -11.54 6.70 -18.09
C ASP A 35 -11.09 5.38 -17.47
N ILE A 36 -11.61 5.04 -16.29
CA ILE A 36 -11.33 3.77 -15.60
C ILE A 36 -11.91 2.59 -16.37
N GLU A 37 -12.94 2.76 -17.21
CA GLU A 37 -13.43 1.66 -18.05
C GLU A 37 -12.37 1.12 -19.01
N LYS A 38 -11.38 1.94 -19.36
CA LYS A 38 -10.31 1.58 -20.30
C LYS A 38 -9.22 0.71 -19.66
N ILE A 39 -9.16 0.56 -18.33
CA ILE A 39 -8.19 -0.34 -17.69
C ILE A 39 -8.56 -1.81 -17.93
N PRO A 40 -7.60 -2.76 -17.82
CA PRO A 40 -7.85 -4.18 -18.08
C PRO A 40 -8.94 -4.77 -17.20
N SER A 41 -9.75 -5.68 -17.74
CA SER A 41 -10.88 -6.32 -17.06
C SER A 41 -10.53 -7.59 -16.27
N SER A 42 -9.28 -8.06 -16.34
CA SER A 42 -8.83 -9.33 -15.76
C SER A 42 -7.77 -9.16 -14.66
N LEU A 43 -7.91 -8.12 -13.85
CA LEU A 43 -6.99 -7.83 -12.75
C LEU A 43 -7.12 -8.88 -11.63
N LYS A 44 -5.98 -9.35 -11.14
CA LYS A 44 -5.94 -10.25 -9.97
C LYS A 44 -6.20 -9.48 -8.67
N PHE A 45 -5.76 -8.22 -8.64
CA PHE A 45 -5.88 -7.33 -7.50
C PHE A 45 -5.87 -5.88 -8.01
N ALA A 46 -6.66 -5.02 -7.38
CA ALA A 46 -6.61 -3.59 -7.56
C ALA A 46 -6.60 -2.90 -6.20
N ASN A 47 -5.84 -1.82 -6.09
CA ASN A 47 -5.88 -0.90 -4.96
C ASN A 47 -6.32 0.48 -5.44
N ILE A 48 -7.41 1.00 -4.87
CA ILE A 48 -7.77 2.41 -5.03
C ILE A 48 -7.11 3.18 -3.89
N THR A 49 -6.41 4.25 -4.25
CA THR A 49 -5.65 5.14 -3.37
C THR A 49 -5.65 6.54 -3.99
N GLY A 50 -4.71 7.39 -3.64
CA GLY A 50 -4.51 8.71 -4.26
C GLY A 50 -5.07 9.79 -3.38
N GLY A 51 -4.16 10.65 -2.87
CA GLY A 51 -4.51 11.61 -1.83
C GLY A 51 -5.38 10.93 -0.78
N GLU A 52 -6.58 11.46 -0.55
CA GLU A 52 -7.66 10.74 0.12
C GLU A 52 -8.79 10.43 -0.89
N PRO A 53 -9.03 9.16 -1.27
CA PRO A 53 -10.05 8.79 -2.26
C PRO A 53 -11.45 9.27 -1.89
N PHE A 54 -11.78 9.28 -0.60
CA PHE A 54 -13.09 9.70 -0.11
C PHE A 54 -13.31 11.22 -0.13
N LEU A 55 -12.40 12.02 -0.71
CA LEU A 55 -12.67 13.41 -1.11
C LEU A 55 -13.36 13.51 -2.48
N ARG A 56 -13.22 12.52 -3.36
CA ARG A 56 -13.87 12.54 -4.68
C ARG A 56 -15.36 12.31 -4.56
N LYS A 57 -16.20 13.11 -5.22
CA LYS A 57 -17.67 12.95 -5.19
C LYS A 57 -18.14 11.65 -5.86
N ASP A 58 -17.46 11.22 -6.91
CA ASP A 58 -17.77 10.06 -7.75
C ASP A 58 -17.02 8.77 -7.35
N ILE A 59 -16.44 8.71 -6.15
CA ILE A 59 -15.64 7.56 -5.70
C ILE A 59 -16.41 6.23 -5.75
N GLU A 60 -17.72 6.27 -5.53
CA GLU A 60 -18.59 5.09 -5.64
C GLU A 60 -18.65 4.52 -7.06
N ASP A 61 -18.71 5.38 -8.06
CA ASP A 61 -18.76 4.99 -9.48
C ASP A 61 -17.42 4.37 -9.89
N VAL A 62 -16.32 4.98 -9.45
CA VAL A 62 -14.97 4.43 -9.61
C VAL A 62 -14.86 3.03 -9.00
N ILE A 63 -15.29 2.86 -7.74
CA ILE A 63 -15.28 1.56 -7.06
C ILE A 63 -16.12 0.53 -7.81
N ALA A 64 -17.32 0.90 -8.26
CA ALA A 64 -18.22 0.01 -9.00
C ALA A 64 -17.58 -0.51 -10.30
N ILE A 65 -16.87 0.36 -11.02
CA ILE A 65 -16.18 0.00 -12.27
C ILE A 65 -14.98 -0.91 -11.99
N VAL A 66 -14.12 -0.55 -11.03
CA VAL A 66 -12.93 -1.34 -10.71
C VAL A 66 -13.33 -2.72 -10.18
N LEU A 67 -14.38 -2.84 -9.38
CA LEU A 67 -14.91 -4.12 -8.89
C LEU A 67 -15.25 -5.10 -10.00
N LYS A 68 -15.78 -4.63 -11.13
CA LYS A 68 -16.08 -5.47 -12.30
C LYS A 68 -14.82 -5.98 -13.02
N LYS A 69 -13.67 -5.36 -12.77
CA LYS A 69 -12.41 -5.59 -13.47
C LYS A 69 -11.36 -6.35 -12.64
N THR A 70 -11.61 -6.55 -11.35
CA THR A 70 -10.65 -7.19 -10.44
C THR A 70 -11.27 -8.32 -9.62
N LYS A 71 -10.48 -9.34 -9.31
CA LYS A 71 -10.87 -10.41 -8.37
C LYS A 71 -10.89 -9.95 -6.91
N ARG A 72 -10.10 -8.92 -6.59
CA ARG A 72 -9.99 -8.34 -5.24
C ARG A 72 -9.71 -6.86 -5.33
N LEU A 73 -10.54 -6.06 -4.68
CA LEU A 73 -10.35 -4.62 -4.55
C LEU A 73 -10.07 -4.27 -3.10
N VAL A 74 -9.03 -3.48 -2.84
CA VAL A 74 -8.80 -2.84 -1.55
C VAL A 74 -8.77 -1.33 -1.72
N VAL A 75 -9.50 -0.59 -0.89
CA VAL A 75 -9.43 0.88 -0.84
C VAL A 75 -8.54 1.29 0.33
N SER A 76 -7.50 2.09 0.04
CA SER A 76 -6.64 2.70 1.04
C SER A 76 -7.19 4.07 1.42
N THR A 77 -7.36 4.33 2.71
CA THR A 77 -7.93 5.59 3.23
C THR A 77 -7.32 5.97 4.57
N ASN A 78 -7.24 7.26 4.89
CA ASN A 78 -6.87 7.72 6.23
C ASN A 78 -7.98 7.52 7.28
N GLY A 79 -9.19 7.11 6.87
CA GLY A 79 -10.29 6.80 7.80
C GLY A 79 -11.05 8.01 8.34
N TYR A 80 -10.74 9.23 7.89
CA TYR A 80 -11.37 10.45 8.39
C TYR A 80 -12.87 10.52 8.07
N PHE A 81 -13.26 10.12 6.85
CA PHE A 81 -14.64 10.18 6.36
C PHE A 81 -15.44 8.92 6.73
N THR A 82 -15.50 8.60 8.02
CA THR A 82 -16.09 7.35 8.55
C THR A 82 -17.44 6.98 7.92
N GLU A 83 -18.44 7.86 7.97
CA GLU A 83 -19.79 7.53 7.45
C GLU A 83 -19.77 7.22 5.96
N ARG A 84 -18.99 7.99 5.20
CA ARG A 84 -18.88 7.80 3.75
C ARG A 84 -18.21 6.47 3.42
N ILE A 85 -17.15 6.11 4.15
CA ILE A 85 -16.45 4.82 3.99
C ILE A 85 -17.42 3.66 4.31
N VAL A 86 -18.18 3.80 5.39
CA VAL A 86 -19.17 2.83 5.84
C VAL A 86 -20.32 2.65 4.83
N ASP A 87 -20.84 3.72 4.24
CA ASP A 87 -21.92 3.63 3.26
C ASP A 87 -21.49 2.94 1.97
N VAL A 88 -20.26 3.22 1.51
CA VAL A 88 -19.65 2.48 0.39
C VAL A 88 -19.49 0.99 0.73
N ALA A 89 -19.02 0.67 1.93
CA ALA A 89 -18.84 -0.72 2.38
C ALA A 89 -20.17 -1.49 2.49
N LYS A 90 -21.27 -0.84 2.91
CA LYS A 90 -22.62 -1.46 2.91
C LYS A 90 -23.07 -1.83 1.50
N LYS A 91 -22.81 -0.95 0.53
CA LYS A 91 -23.18 -1.17 -0.88
C LYS A 91 -22.30 -2.22 -1.55
N TYR A 92 -21.04 -2.31 -1.16
CA TYR A 92 -20.04 -3.21 -1.73
C TYR A 92 -19.34 -4.05 -0.65
N PRO A 93 -20.01 -5.03 -0.02
CA PRO A 93 -19.46 -5.77 1.13
C PRO A 93 -18.24 -6.65 0.82
N ASN A 94 -17.93 -6.83 -0.47
CA ASN A 94 -16.78 -7.64 -0.93
C ASN A 94 -15.49 -6.81 -1.13
N ILE A 95 -15.51 -5.49 -0.87
CA ILE A 95 -14.28 -4.70 -0.89
C ILE A 95 -13.46 -4.96 0.37
N GLY A 96 -12.14 -4.82 0.23
CA GLY A 96 -11.29 -4.60 1.37
C GLY A 96 -11.07 -3.12 1.66
N VAL A 97 -10.80 -2.80 2.92
CA VAL A 97 -10.45 -1.43 3.35
C VAL A 97 -9.18 -1.48 4.18
N ARG A 98 -8.20 -0.65 3.85
CA ARG A 98 -7.01 -0.45 4.70
C ARG A 98 -6.98 0.96 5.21
N VAL A 99 -7.18 1.07 6.51
CA VAL A 99 -7.20 2.34 7.23
C VAL A 99 -5.80 2.64 7.72
N SER A 100 -5.32 3.80 7.32
CA SER A 100 -3.94 4.20 7.43
C SER A 100 -3.71 4.78 8.84
N ILE A 101 -3.08 4.02 9.74
CA ILE A 101 -2.82 4.36 11.15
C ILE A 101 -1.34 4.16 11.45
N GLU A 102 -0.65 5.22 11.88
CA GLU A 102 0.81 5.25 11.95
C GLU A 102 1.40 4.88 13.31
N GLY A 103 0.58 4.64 14.33
CA GLY A 103 1.04 4.32 15.68
C GLY A 103 -0.09 4.44 16.68
N LEU A 104 0.25 4.54 17.96
CA LEU A 104 -0.70 4.90 19.01
C LEU A 104 -1.17 6.35 18.84
N PRO A 105 -2.23 6.81 19.55
CA PRO A 105 -2.92 8.06 19.23
C PRO A 105 -2.00 9.28 19.02
N SER A 106 -1.05 9.50 19.92
CA SER A 106 -0.12 10.65 19.82
C SER A 106 0.75 10.58 18.57
N SER A 107 1.40 9.44 18.30
CA SER A 107 2.30 9.26 17.15
C SER A 107 1.53 9.33 15.83
N ASN A 108 0.32 8.76 15.80
CA ASN A 108 -0.51 8.77 14.61
C ASN A 108 -0.89 10.20 14.21
N ASP A 109 -1.42 10.97 15.16
CA ASP A 109 -1.96 12.30 14.88
C ASP A 109 -0.86 13.29 14.49
N ASP A 110 0.31 13.20 15.14
CA ASP A 110 1.52 13.94 14.76
C ASP A 110 1.96 13.59 13.34
N LEU A 111 2.14 12.29 13.04
CA LEU A 111 2.66 11.84 11.76
C LEU A 111 1.68 12.02 10.60
N ARG A 112 0.36 11.98 10.85
CA ARG A 112 -0.67 12.21 9.83
C ARG A 112 -1.00 13.70 9.66
N GLY A 113 -0.70 14.53 10.66
CA GLY A 113 -1.15 15.92 10.69
C GLY A 113 -2.67 16.05 10.71
N ILE A 114 -3.36 15.09 11.34
CA ILE A 114 -4.82 15.08 11.52
C ILE A 114 -5.09 15.01 13.02
N LYS A 115 -5.80 16.01 13.53
CA LYS A 115 -6.30 16.00 14.91
C LYS A 115 -7.33 14.88 15.08
N ASP A 116 -7.20 14.10 16.15
CA ASP A 116 -8.07 12.96 16.48
C ASP A 116 -8.07 11.90 15.34
N GLY A 117 -6.98 11.86 14.55
CA GLY A 117 -6.86 11.01 13.37
C GLY A 117 -6.90 9.52 13.71
N PHE A 118 -6.30 9.14 14.84
CA PHE A 118 -6.35 7.76 15.34
C PHE A 118 -7.78 7.34 15.65
N ASP A 119 -8.53 8.21 16.34
CA ASP A 119 -9.92 7.95 16.73
C ASP A 119 -10.83 7.82 15.51
N HIS A 120 -10.66 8.69 14.51
CA HIS A 120 -11.36 8.56 13.23
C HIS A 120 -11.05 7.22 12.53
N GLY A 121 -9.77 6.86 12.46
CA GLY A 121 -9.33 5.61 11.85
C GLY A 121 -9.88 4.38 12.57
N LEU A 122 -9.75 4.33 13.90
CA LEU A 122 -10.23 3.24 14.73
C LEU A 122 -11.75 3.11 14.70
N ARG A 123 -12.48 4.23 14.80
CA ARG A 123 -13.95 4.24 14.67
C ARG A 123 -14.41 3.69 13.33
N THR A 124 -13.71 4.04 12.25
CA THR A 124 -13.98 3.48 10.91
C THR A 124 -13.78 1.98 10.89
N LEU A 125 -12.65 1.48 11.42
CA LEU A 125 -12.41 0.03 11.49
C LEU A 125 -13.46 -0.71 12.33
N LEU A 126 -13.86 -0.14 13.47
CA LEU A 126 -14.92 -0.72 14.33
C LEU A 126 -16.25 -0.82 13.59
N LYS A 127 -16.72 0.25 12.96
CA LYS A 127 -17.98 0.23 12.20
C LYS A 127 -17.93 -0.74 11.02
N LEU A 128 -16.80 -0.83 10.31
CA LEU A 128 -16.63 -1.80 9.22
C LEU A 128 -16.61 -3.24 9.75
N HIS A 129 -16.04 -3.47 10.93
CA HIS A 129 -16.04 -4.76 11.60
C HIS A 129 -17.45 -5.17 12.03
N GLU A 130 -18.22 -4.25 12.63
CA GLU A 130 -19.63 -4.46 13.00
C GLU A 130 -20.52 -4.81 11.80
N LEU A 131 -20.21 -4.28 10.61
CA LEU A 131 -20.87 -4.65 9.36
C LEU A 131 -20.49 -6.05 8.84
N GLY A 132 -19.51 -6.71 9.46
CA GLY A 132 -19.06 -8.05 9.08
C GLY A 132 -18.08 -8.09 7.90
N LEU A 133 -17.46 -6.96 7.53
CA LEU A 133 -16.44 -6.98 6.48
C LEU A 133 -15.20 -7.74 6.96
N LYS A 134 -14.77 -8.72 6.15
CA LYS A 134 -13.67 -9.62 6.50
C LYS A 134 -12.30 -9.09 6.09
N ASP A 135 -12.23 -8.33 5.00
CA ASP A 135 -10.96 -7.85 4.44
C ASP A 135 -10.69 -6.40 4.87
N ILE A 136 -10.68 -6.12 6.18
CA ILE A 136 -10.39 -4.78 6.73
C ILE A 136 -9.18 -4.81 7.66
N GLY A 137 -8.51 -3.67 7.81
CA GLY A 137 -7.43 -3.57 8.77
C GLY A 137 -6.55 -2.34 8.66
N PHE A 138 -5.48 -2.36 9.45
CA PHE A 138 -4.54 -1.27 9.63
C PHE A 138 -3.49 -1.25 8.50
N GLY A 139 -3.05 -0.05 8.16
CA GLY A 139 -1.86 0.19 7.35
C GLY A 139 -0.91 1.15 8.05
N ILE A 140 0.32 0.72 8.31
CA ILE A 140 1.37 1.51 8.96
C ILE A 140 2.58 1.69 8.03
N THR A 141 3.13 2.90 8.00
CA THR A 141 4.39 3.26 7.36
C THR A 141 5.42 3.54 8.44
N VAL A 142 6.30 2.58 8.65
CA VAL A 142 7.26 2.58 9.77
C VAL A 142 8.48 3.46 9.46
N SER A 143 8.87 4.25 10.45
CA SER A 143 10.14 4.97 10.58
C SER A 143 10.63 4.92 12.04
N ASP A 144 11.75 5.56 12.33
CA ASP A 144 12.25 5.77 13.69
C ASP A 144 11.30 6.58 14.59
N ARG A 145 10.35 7.31 13.99
CA ARG A 145 9.34 8.10 14.73
C ARG A 145 8.20 7.28 15.33
N ASN A 146 7.87 6.13 14.76
CA ASN A 146 6.74 5.31 15.19
C ASN A 146 7.06 3.82 15.38
N ALA A 147 8.27 3.35 15.09
CA ALA A 147 8.60 1.93 15.23
C ALA A 147 8.35 1.39 16.65
N LYS A 148 8.48 2.22 17.68
CA LYS A 148 8.18 1.85 19.07
C LYS A 148 6.69 1.55 19.34
N ASP A 149 5.79 1.98 18.45
CA ASP A 149 4.36 1.69 18.54
C ASP A 149 3.96 0.50 17.66
N LEU A 150 4.87 -0.04 16.84
CA LEU A 150 4.58 -1.05 15.83
C LEU A 150 3.97 -2.32 16.44
N ASN A 151 4.57 -2.81 17.53
CA ASN A 151 4.17 -4.06 18.17
C ASN A 151 2.86 -3.91 18.95
N GLU A 152 2.62 -2.76 19.56
CA GLU A 152 1.42 -2.38 20.29
C GLU A 152 0.25 -2.22 19.32
N LEU A 153 0.47 -1.53 18.19
CA LEU A 153 -0.54 -1.39 17.15
C LEU A 153 -0.88 -2.74 16.48
N TYR A 154 0.12 -3.60 16.26
CA TYR A 154 -0.13 -4.98 15.81
C TYR A 154 -0.96 -5.77 16.85
N THR A 155 -0.71 -5.58 18.15
CA THR A 155 -1.51 -6.22 19.21
C THR A 155 -2.96 -5.78 19.15
N LEU A 156 -3.22 -4.48 18.94
CA LEU A 156 -4.58 -3.98 18.74
C LEU A 156 -5.24 -4.63 17.53
N ALA A 157 -4.56 -4.69 16.39
CA ALA A 157 -5.06 -5.34 15.19
C ALA A 157 -5.37 -6.84 15.42
N GLU A 158 -4.48 -7.55 16.10
CA GLU A 158 -4.63 -8.97 16.46
C GLU A 158 -5.83 -9.20 17.38
N MET A 159 -6.00 -8.36 18.42
CA MET A 159 -7.15 -8.44 19.34
C MET A 159 -8.48 -8.16 18.66
N MET A 160 -8.50 -7.29 17.65
CA MET A 160 -9.69 -7.00 16.85
C MET A 160 -9.91 -8.01 15.71
N GLY A 161 -8.99 -8.97 15.52
CA GLY A 161 -9.05 -9.92 14.40
C GLY A 161 -8.93 -9.25 13.02
N LEU A 162 -8.23 -8.12 12.94
CA LEU A 162 -8.09 -7.31 11.72
C LEU A 162 -6.74 -7.54 11.03
N GLU A 163 -6.68 -7.16 9.77
CA GLU A 163 -5.48 -7.25 8.96
C GLU A 163 -4.45 -6.19 9.37
N PHE A 164 -3.16 -6.50 9.25
CA PHE A 164 -2.08 -5.57 9.57
C PHE A 164 -1.10 -5.49 8.39
N ALA A 165 -1.12 -4.37 7.69
CA ALA A 165 -0.22 -4.11 6.56
C ALA A 165 0.91 -3.17 6.98
N THR A 166 2.13 -3.58 6.71
CA THR A 166 3.35 -2.82 7.02
C THR A 166 3.99 -2.29 5.75
N ALA A 167 4.61 -1.12 5.88
CA ALA A 167 5.54 -0.54 4.93
C ALA A 167 6.62 0.20 5.73
N THR A 168 7.69 0.60 5.06
CA THR A 168 8.64 1.57 5.61
C THR A 168 8.49 2.90 4.88
N VAL A 169 8.89 3.99 5.53
CA VAL A 169 9.01 5.28 4.84
C VAL A 169 9.90 5.13 3.61
N HIS A 170 9.52 5.80 2.52
CA HIS A 170 10.24 5.72 1.27
C HIS A 170 10.10 7.02 0.49
N ASN A 171 11.05 7.24 -0.41
CA ASN A 171 11.11 8.41 -1.26
C ASN A 171 10.62 8.07 -2.67
N SER A 172 9.61 8.80 -3.13
CA SER A 172 8.86 8.43 -4.32
C SER A 172 8.27 9.67 -4.99
N TYR A 173 8.13 9.59 -6.31
CA TYR A 173 7.46 10.62 -7.12
C TYR A 173 6.05 10.89 -6.60
N TYR A 174 5.25 9.83 -6.41
CA TYR A 174 3.86 9.93 -5.95
C TYR A 174 3.73 10.68 -4.61
N PHE A 175 4.66 10.47 -3.67
CA PHE A 175 4.61 11.13 -2.37
C PHE A 175 5.15 12.56 -2.37
N HIS A 176 5.75 13.03 -3.47
CA HIS A 176 6.48 14.31 -3.53
C HIS A 176 7.48 14.48 -2.37
N LYS A 177 8.05 13.38 -1.90
CA LYS A 177 8.92 13.31 -0.72
C LYS A 177 10.20 12.57 -1.10
N PHE A 178 11.33 13.20 -0.81
CA PHE A 178 12.65 12.75 -1.28
C PHE A 178 13.73 12.73 -0.19
N ASP A 179 13.36 13.10 1.02
CA ASP A 179 14.19 13.30 2.20
C ASP A 179 13.72 12.46 3.40
N ASN A 180 12.78 11.51 3.21
CA ASN A 180 12.51 10.51 4.24
C ASN A 180 13.78 9.72 4.51
N LYS A 181 14.10 9.57 5.80
CA LYS A 181 15.26 8.82 6.29
C LYS A 181 14.89 8.16 7.61
N ILE A 182 15.52 7.02 7.88
CA ILE A 182 15.49 6.32 9.16
C ILE A 182 16.88 6.49 9.75
N GLU A 183 17.01 7.33 10.77
CA GLU A 183 18.30 7.62 11.40
C GLU A 183 18.67 6.47 12.34
N ASP A 184 17.75 6.08 13.23
CA ASP A 184 17.94 4.96 14.15
C ASP A 184 17.49 3.64 13.52
N LYS A 185 18.29 3.13 12.59
CA LYS A 185 18.01 1.89 11.87
C LYS A 185 17.91 0.68 12.80
N GLU A 186 18.80 0.59 13.78
CA GLU A 186 18.87 -0.57 14.67
C GLU A 186 17.63 -0.67 15.55
N MET A 187 17.13 0.44 16.09
CA MET A 187 15.88 0.44 16.84
C MET A 187 14.70 -0.01 15.96
N VAL A 188 14.58 0.53 14.74
CA VAL A 188 13.50 0.14 13.83
C VAL A 188 13.60 -1.35 13.47
N ILE A 189 14.80 -1.85 13.19
CA ILE A 189 15.03 -3.28 12.91
C ILE A 189 14.63 -4.14 14.11
N GLN A 190 15.01 -3.76 15.34
CA GLN A 190 14.63 -4.49 16.55
C GLN A 190 13.11 -4.59 16.71
N GLU A 191 12.36 -3.52 16.43
CA GLU A 191 10.89 -3.54 16.50
C GLU A 191 10.27 -4.45 15.43
N PHE A 192 10.81 -4.46 14.20
CA PHE A 192 10.41 -5.42 13.17
C PHE A 192 10.75 -6.86 13.57
N ARG A 193 11.92 -7.13 14.16
CA ARG A 193 12.31 -8.47 14.63
C ARG A 193 11.33 -9.00 15.68
N LYS A 194 10.88 -8.15 16.61
CA LYS A 194 9.83 -8.52 17.58
C LYS A 194 8.52 -8.90 16.87
N LEU A 195 8.11 -8.11 15.89
CA LEU A 195 6.89 -8.35 15.10
C LEU A 195 6.99 -9.69 14.33
N GLU A 196 8.10 -9.92 13.63
CA GLU A 196 8.35 -11.14 12.87
C GLU A 196 8.31 -12.38 13.75
N GLN A 197 8.93 -12.33 14.94
CA GLN A 197 8.89 -13.45 15.89
C GLN A 197 7.47 -13.76 16.34
N ARG A 198 6.64 -12.75 16.61
CA ARG A 198 5.22 -12.94 16.96
C ARG A 198 4.45 -13.57 15.80
N MET A 199 4.61 -13.02 14.60
CA MET A 199 3.97 -13.55 13.38
C MET A 199 4.38 -15.00 13.10
N LEU A 200 5.66 -15.35 13.27
CA LEU A 200 6.13 -16.74 13.14
C LEU A 200 5.57 -17.65 14.22
N ARG A 201 5.31 -17.18 15.44
CA ARG A 201 4.69 -17.99 16.52
C ARG A 201 3.19 -18.22 16.32
N SER A 202 2.52 -17.38 15.52
CA SER A 202 1.11 -17.57 15.16
C SER A 202 0.85 -18.95 14.55
N LYS A 203 -0.37 -19.47 14.75
CA LYS A 203 -0.84 -20.71 14.08
C LYS A 203 -1.30 -20.47 12.64
N ASN A 204 -1.43 -19.21 12.22
CA ASN A 204 -1.92 -18.84 10.90
C ASN A 204 -0.75 -18.77 9.89
N PRO A 205 -0.73 -19.63 8.83
CA PRO A 205 0.33 -19.60 7.82
C PRO A 205 0.49 -18.25 7.12
N LYS A 206 -0.59 -17.46 7.00
CA LYS A 206 -0.55 -16.12 6.42
C LYS A 206 0.40 -15.21 7.19
N GLU A 207 0.43 -15.31 8.52
CA GLU A 207 1.36 -14.53 9.35
C GLU A 207 2.81 -14.91 9.07
N TRP A 208 3.10 -16.17 8.76
CA TRP A 208 4.48 -16.59 8.48
C TRP A 208 5.01 -15.94 7.19
N PHE A 209 4.17 -15.81 6.17
CA PHE A 209 4.51 -15.07 4.96
C PHE A 209 4.60 -13.56 5.21
N ARG A 210 3.80 -13.01 6.13
CA ARG A 210 3.95 -11.61 6.56
C ARG A 210 5.29 -11.39 7.29
N ALA A 211 5.74 -12.34 8.10
CA ALA A 211 7.06 -12.28 8.72
C ALA A 211 8.18 -12.24 7.66
N TYR A 212 8.11 -13.08 6.63
CA TYR A 212 9.06 -13.00 5.51
C TYR A 212 9.00 -11.66 4.77
N PHE A 213 7.79 -11.12 4.57
CA PHE A 213 7.64 -9.81 3.95
C PHE A 213 8.28 -8.70 4.80
N ASN A 214 8.08 -8.71 6.13
CA ASN A 214 8.72 -7.79 7.05
C ASN A 214 10.24 -7.95 7.08
N GLU A 215 10.76 -9.16 6.93
CA GLU A 215 12.21 -9.37 6.81
C GLU A 215 12.79 -8.70 5.56
N GLY A 216 12.00 -8.61 4.49
CA GLY A 216 12.37 -7.80 3.33
C GLY A 216 12.40 -6.29 3.60
N LEU A 217 11.55 -5.79 4.52
CA LEU A 217 11.61 -4.40 5.00
C LEU A 217 12.86 -4.17 5.86
N VAL A 218 13.20 -5.09 6.77
CA VAL A 218 14.45 -5.06 7.54
C VAL A 218 15.66 -5.02 6.60
N ASN A 219 15.68 -5.88 5.59
CA ASN A 219 16.73 -5.90 4.58
C ASN A 219 16.82 -4.59 3.78
N TYR A 220 15.68 -3.97 3.45
CA TYR A 220 15.64 -2.65 2.83
C TYR A 220 16.23 -1.56 3.74
N ILE A 221 15.90 -1.54 5.03
CA ILE A 221 16.43 -0.57 6.00
C ILE A 221 17.96 -0.67 6.10
N ARG A 222 18.50 -1.89 6.05
CA ARG A 222 19.94 -2.16 6.01
C ARG A 222 20.63 -1.63 4.74
N GLY A 223 19.88 -1.33 3.69
CA GLY A 223 20.40 -0.87 2.40
C GLY A 223 20.86 -2.01 1.49
N ASN A 224 20.44 -3.24 1.78
CA ASN A 224 20.80 -4.41 0.98
C ASN A 224 19.95 -4.51 -0.29
N ASN A 225 20.42 -5.34 -1.23
CA ASN A 225 19.65 -5.70 -2.42
C ASN A 225 18.40 -6.49 -2.06
N ARG A 226 17.33 -6.32 -2.84
CA ARG A 226 16.06 -7.04 -2.66
C ARG A 226 16.29 -8.56 -2.69
N PHE A 227 15.57 -9.30 -1.86
CA PHE A 227 15.57 -10.77 -1.92
C PHE A 227 14.97 -11.33 -3.21
N LEU A 228 14.04 -10.58 -3.80
CA LEU A 228 13.26 -10.97 -4.96
C LEU A 228 13.26 -9.83 -5.99
N PRO A 229 13.28 -10.15 -7.29
CA PRO A 229 13.29 -9.16 -8.35
C PRO A 229 12.04 -8.26 -8.31
N CYS A 230 12.17 -7.05 -8.84
CA CYS A 230 11.06 -6.13 -9.04
C CYS A 230 10.43 -6.37 -10.41
N GLU A 231 9.12 -6.59 -10.47
CA GLU A 231 8.35 -6.84 -11.70
C GLU A 231 7.31 -5.74 -11.96
N MET A 232 7.57 -4.55 -11.41
CA MET A 232 6.75 -3.38 -11.70
C MET A 232 6.86 -3.02 -13.18
N GLY A 233 5.76 -2.59 -13.80
CA GLY A 233 5.71 -2.32 -15.24
C GLY A 233 5.58 -3.57 -16.13
N THR A 234 5.59 -4.80 -15.60
CA THR A 234 5.31 -6.03 -16.37
C THR A 234 4.04 -6.74 -15.90
N ASP A 235 3.86 -6.85 -14.58
CA ASP A 235 2.68 -7.49 -13.99
C ASP A 235 1.83 -6.54 -13.15
N VAL A 236 2.37 -5.37 -12.84
CA VAL A 236 1.73 -4.36 -12.01
C VAL A 236 1.91 -2.99 -12.65
N PHE A 237 0.86 -2.18 -12.65
CA PHE A 237 0.96 -0.78 -13.05
C PHE A 237 0.46 0.14 -11.94
N PHE A 238 0.96 1.37 -11.96
CA PHE A 238 0.43 2.48 -11.19
C PHE A 238 -0.26 3.45 -12.15
N MET A 239 -1.51 3.79 -11.90
CA MET A 239 -2.21 4.86 -12.61
C MET A 239 -2.30 6.08 -11.70
N ASP A 240 -1.78 7.21 -12.17
CA ASP A 240 -1.91 8.48 -11.45
C ASP A 240 -3.28 9.14 -11.72
N PRO A 241 -3.64 10.21 -10.98
CA PRO A 241 -4.93 10.86 -11.15
C PRO A 241 -5.14 11.48 -12.51
N PHE A 242 -4.09 11.71 -13.29
CA PHE A 242 -4.17 12.32 -14.62
C PHE A 242 -4.37 11.28 -15.74
N GLY A 243 -4.34 9.99 -15.39
CA GLY A 243 -4.53 8.88 -16.33
C GLY A 243 -3.22 8.32 -16.89
N ASN A 244 -2.06 8.78 -16.38
CA ASN A 244 -0.79 8.22 -16.81
C ASN A 244 -0.60 6.82 -16.23
N ILE A 245 -0.29 5.87 -17.10
CA ILE A 245 0.11 4.52 -16.72
C ILE A 245 1.61 4.54 -16.48
N LYS A 246 2.01 4.38 -15.23
CA LYS A 246 3.40 4.38 -14.77
C LYS A 246 3.79 2.96 -14.30
N PRO A 247 5.09 2.61 -14.26
CA PRO A 247 5.51 1.28 -13.82
C PRO A 247 5.22 1.09 -12.33
N CYS A 248 5.42 2.14 -11.52
CA CYS A 248 5.26 2.14 -10.08
C CYS A 248 4.98 3.56 -9.57
N ASN A 249 4.72 3.71 -8.28
CA ASN A 249 4.54 5.01 -7.63
C ASN A 249 5.86 5.80 -7.44
N GLY A 250 7.02 5.16 -7.65
CA GLY A 250 8.33 5.72 -7.33
C GLY A 250 9.09 6.37 -8.48
N MET A 251 8.75 6.08 -9.73
CA MET A 251 9.44 6.61 -10.91
C MET A 251 8.59 7.71 -11.55
N ASP A 252 9.25 8.79 -12.00
CA ASP A 252 8.60 9.81 -12.81
C ASP A 252 8.74 9.52 -14.30
N MET A 253 8.20 8.37 -14.71
CA MET A 253 8.12 8.00 -16.13
C MET A 253 6.73 7.45 -16.40
N SER A 254 6.17 7.85 -17.54
CA SER A 254 4.87 7.36 -18.03
C SER A 254 5.09 6.44 -19.22
N MET A 255 4.33 5.35 -19.26
CA MET A 255 4.21 4.47 -20.42
C MET A 255 3.21 5.04 -21.45
N GLY A 256 2.36 5.99 -21.04
CA GLY A 256 1.31 6.58 -21.85
C GLY A 256 0.11 6.99 -20.99
N ASN A 257 -0.87 7.68 -21.60
CA ASN A 257 -2.04 8.20 -20.90
C ASN A 257 -3.34 7.56 -21.40
N ILE A 258 -4.14 7.02 -20.47
CA ILE A 258 -5.39 6.30 -20.76
C ILE A 258 -6.50 7.21 -21.33
N LYS A 259 -6.38 8.52 -21.14
CA LYS A 259 -7.29 9.50 -21.76
C LYS A 259 -7.09 9.58 -23.27
N GLU A 260 -5.88 9.28 -23.75
CA GLU A 260 -5.45 9.45 -25.14
C GLU A 260 -5.40 8.13 -25.93
N LYS A 261 -4.88 7.07 -25.33
CA LYS A 261 -4.66 5.76 -25.97
C LYS A 261 -5.40 4.66 -25.22
N THR A 262 -5.64 3.52 -25.88
CA THR A 262 -6.12 2.31 -25.21
C THR A 262 -5.05 1.73 -24.29
N PHE A 263 -5.44 0.94 -23.28
CA PHE A 263 -4.47 0.32 -22.39
C PHE A 263 -3.49 -0.59 -23.13
N ASP A 264 -3.95 -1.31 -24.16
CA ASP A 264 -3.09 -2.25 -24.91
C ASP A 264 -2.02 -1.52 -25.72
N GLU A 265 -2.39 -0.42 -26.38
CA GLU A 265 -1.44 0.45 -27.09
C GLU A 265 -0.39 1.04 -26.14
N ILE A 266 -0.81 1.47 -24.94
CA ILE A 266 0.10 1.96 -23.91
C ILE A 266 1.03 0.84 -23.43
N TRP A 267 0.47 -0.31 -23.06
CA TRP A 267 1.20 -1.38 -22.41
C TRP A 267 2.19 -2.07 -23.36
N ASN A 268 1.87 -2.17 -24.64
CA ASN A 268 2.71 -2.83 -25.64
C ASN A 268 3.53 -1.83 -26.49
N GLY A 269 3.36 -0.53 -26.27
CA GLY A 269 4.05 0.56 -26.97
C GLY A 269 5.54 0.66 -26.68
N GLU A 270 6.23 1.52 -27.44
CA GLU A 270 7.68 1.70 -27.34
C GLU A 270 8.06 2.39 -26.02
N GLU A 271 7.28 3.40 -25.60
CA GLU A 271 7.48 4.09 -24.33
C GLU A 271 7.41 3.10 -23.15
N ALA A 272 6.53 2.10 -23.20
CA ALA A 272 6.48 1.05 -22.17
C ALA A 272 7.71 0.14 -22.17
N LYS A 273 8.35 -0.10 -23.31
CA LYS A 273 9.61 -0.86 -23.37
C LYS A 273 10.75 -0.07 -22.73
N GLU A 274 10.87 1.22 -23.05
CA GLU A 274 11.86 2.12 -22.44
C GLU A 274 11.69 2.20 -20.92
N VAL A 275 10.45 2.38 -20.46
CA VAL A 275 10.12 2.41 -19.03
C VAL A 275 10.48 1.09 -18.35
N ARG A 276 10.18 -0.06 -18.97
CA ARG A 276 10.55 -1.37 -18.41
C ARG A 276 12.07 -1.54 -18.32
N GLU A 277 12.82 -1.05 -19.30
CA GLU A 277 14.28 -1.07 -19.25
C GLU A 277 14.81 -0.19 -18.12
N ALA A 278 14.21 0.98 -17.90
CA ALA A 278 14.53 1.81 -16.75
C ALA A 278 14.19 1.12 -15.40
N VAL A 279 13.10 0.35 -15.33
CA VAL A 279 12.76 -0.45 -14.13
C VAL A 279 13.79 -1.54 -13.86
N LYS A 280 14.25 -2.27 -14.90
CA LYS A 280 15.28 -3.32 -14.74
C LYS A 280 16.59 -2.77 -14.16
N ASN A 281 16.93 -1.54 -14.54
CA ASN A 281 18.15 -0.85 -14.10
C ASN A 281 17.92 0.01 -12.83
N CYS A 282 16.76 -0.10 -12.19
CA CYS A 282 16.43 0.70 -11.01
C CYS A 282 17.22 0.24 -9.77
N THR A 283 17.95 1.17 -9.14
CA THR A 283 18.80 0.90 -7.96
C THR A 283 18.13 1.19 -6.62
N LYS A 284 16.84 1.58 -6.61
CA LYS A 284 16.14 2.00 -5.39
C LYS A 284 15.96 0.89 -4.35
N ASN A 285 16.08 -0.37 -4.75
CA ASN A 285 15.96 -1.56 -3.88
C ASN A 285 14.72 -1.58 -2.95
N CYS A 286 13.64 -0.86 -3.31
CA CYS A 286 12.46 -0.71 -2.46
C CYS A 286 11.80 -2.07 -2.17
N TRP A 287 11.04 -2.18 -1.08
CA TRP A 287 10.31 -3.41 -0.74
C TRP A 287 8.83 -3.14 -0.43
N MET A 288 8.12 -2.61 -1.42
CA MET A 288 6.70 -2.27 -1.30
C MET A 288 5.81 -3.49 -1.56
N VAL A 289 4.69 -3.60 -0.83
CA VAL A 289 3.71 -4.71 -0.96
C VAL A 289 3.28 -4.96 -2.40
N GLY A 290 3.03 -3.90 -3.19
CA GLY A 290 2.64 -4.01 -4.59
C GLY A 290 3.70 -4.65 -5.50
N SER A 291 4.98 -4.63 -5.11
CA SER A 291 6.06 -5.26 -5.85
C SER A 291 6.52 -6.58 -5.25
N ALA A 292 6.54 -6.67 -3.92
CA ALA A 292 7.09 -7.81 -3.20
C ALA A 292 6.08 -8.96 -3.11
N ALA A 293 4.79 -8.68 -2.87
CA ALA A 293 3.79 -9.74 -2.74
C ALA A 293 3.58 -10.53 -4.05
N PRO A 294 3.53 -9.91 -5.25
CA PRO A 294 3.51 -10.67 -6.50
C PRO A 294 4.78 -11.52 -6.70
N ALA A 295 5.96 -10.96 -6.43
CA ALA A 295 7.23 -11.66 -6.55
C ALA A 295 7.31 -12.86 -5.59
N MET A 296 6.86 -12.71 -4.34
CA MET A 296 6.77 -13.79 -3.35
C MET A 296 5.90 -14.95 -3.84
N LYS A 297 4.75 -14.66 -4.48
CA LYS A 297 3.86 -15.69 -5.02
C LYS A 297 4.51 -16.48 -6.17
N LYS A 298 5.28 -15.81 -7.04
CA LYS A 298 5.99 -16.45 -8.14
C LYS A 298 7.20 -17.27 -7.65
N SER A 299 7.89 -16.80 -6.62
CA SER A 299 9.07 -17.45 -6.06
C SER A 299 8.81 -18.10 -4.70
N ILE A 300 7.64 -18.75 -4.53
CA ILE A 300 7.11 -19.19 -3.23
C ILE A 300 8.03 -20.10 -2.42
N LEU A 301 8.91 -20.86 -3.09
CA LEU A 301 9.87 -21.74 -2.43
C LEU A 301 10.90 -20.97 -1.58
N LEU A 302 11.25 -19.73 -1.96
CA LEU A 302 12.19 -18.90 -1.21
C LEU A 302 11.60 -18.47 0.15
N PRO A 303 10.41 -17.83 0.21
CA PRO A 303 9.73 -17.59 1.47
C PRO A 303 9.52 -18.86 2.30
N ILE A 304 9.09 -19.98 1.70
CA ILE A 304 8.86 -21.24 2.43
C ILE A 304 10.15 -21.73 3.10
N ARG A 305 11.27 -21.75 2.38
CA ARG A 305 12.57 -22.17 2.95
C ARG A 305 12.99 -21.26 4.12
N TRP A 306 12.82 -19.95 3.97
CA TRP A 306 13.11 -18.99 5.04
C TRP A 306 12.20 -19.21 6.27
N ILE A 307 10.90 -19.42 6.04
CA ILE A 307 9.92 -19.68 7.11
C ILE A 307 10.30 -20.95 7.88
N LEU A 308 10.56 -22.06 7.17
CA LEU A 308 10.90 -23.34 7.80
C LEU A 308 12.19 -23.24 8.63
N ARG A 309 13.18 -22.46 8.19
CA ARG A 309 14.43 -22.23 8.91
C ARG A 309 14.24 -21.43 10.20
N ASN A 310 13.28 -20.51 10.23
CA ASN A 310 13.10 -19.54 11.31
C ASN A 310 11.92 -19.83 12.25
N LYS A 311 10.96 -20.67 11.86
CA LYS A 311 9.70 -20.96 12.60
C LYS A 311 9.90 -21.36 14.07
N TRP A 312 10.99 -22.06 14.38
CA TRP A 312 11.25 -22.66 15.69
C TRP A 312 12.44 -22.05 16.42
N ARG A 313 13.03 -20.98 15.87
CA ARG A 313 14.16 -20.33 16.52
C ARG A 313 13.69 -19.42 17.63
N LYS A 314 14.49 -19.30 18.69
CA LYS A 314 14.27 -18.32 19.76
C LYS A 314 14.48 -16.89 19.24
N GLU A 315 15.43 -16.71 18.34
CA GLU A 315 15.76 -15.45 17.66
C GLU A 315 15.94 -15.68 16.16
N ILE A 316 15.55 -14.69 15.34
CA ILE A 316 15.75 -14.72 13.89
C ILE A 316 17.21 -14.34 13.63
N CYS A 317 17.99 -15.24 13.00
CA CYS A 317 19.37 -14.93 12.65
C CYS A 317 19.43 -14.19 11.33
N ASP A 318 20.42 -13.32 11.22
CA ASP A 318 20.83 -12.69 9.96
C ASP A 318 21.37 -13.71 8.94
#